data_AF-A0A956N6K7-F1
#
_entry.id   AF-A0A956N6K7-F1
#
_cell.length_a   1.000
_cell.length_b   1.000
_cell.length_c   1.000
_cell.angle_alpha   90.00
_cell.angle_beta   90.00
_cell.angle_gamma   90.00
#
_symmetry.space_group_name_H-M   'P 1'
#
loop_
_entity.id
_entity.type
_entity.pdbx_description
1 polymer ?
#
loop_
_entity_poly.entity_id
_entity_poly.type
_entity_poly.pdbx_seq_one_letter_code
_entity_poly.pdbx_strand_id
1 'polypeptide(L)'
;ASFFFGVNVAGVLLQLFVVSRILKYLGVRFALLVLPVLALGAYGLLSFVPVLAAVRWAKTAENATDYSLQNTVRNVLFLPTTREDKYKAKQAIDTFFVRSGDLLSAALVWVGTTWFAFGPRNFAMVNLVLVVVWILIALAIGREYLRKTAAVPATAGQVG
;
A
#
# COMPACT_ATOMS: atom_id res chain seq x y z
N ALA A 1 -24.52 9.15 18.40
CA ALA A 1 -23.88 7.88 17.99
C ALA A 1 -24.17 7.50 16.53
N SER A 2 -25.42 7.63 16.06
CA SER A 2 -25.88 7.29 14.70
C SER A 2 -25.33 8.18 13.57
N PHE A 3 -25.13 9.49 13.81
CA PHE A 3 -24.58 10.40 12.79
C PHE A 3 -23.14 10.04 12.38
N PHE A 4 -22.25 9.83 13.37
CA PHE A 4 -20.89 9.39 13.10
C PHE A 4 -20.86 8.03 12.41
N PHE A 5 -21.75 7.10 12.76
CA PHE A 5 -21.83 5.81 12.09
C PHE A 5 -22.20 5.95 10.60
N GLY A 6 -23.21 6.76 10.27
CA GLY A 6 -23.62 7.00 8.88
C GLY A 6 -22.52 7.65 8.03
N VAL A 7 -21.81 8.64 8.58
CA VAL A 7 -20.67 9.28 7.91
C VAL A 7 -19.52 8.29 7.70
N ASN A 8 -19.24 7.42 8.68
CA ASN A 8 -18.20 6.39 8.55
C ASN A 8 -18.56 5.34 7.49
N VAL A 9 -19.80 4.85 7.48
CA VAL A 9 -20.27 3.88 6.48
C VAL A 9 -20.25 4.50 5.07
N ALA A 10 -20.74 5.73 4.93
CA ALA A 10 -20.69 6.45 3.66
C ALA A 10 -19.24 6.68 3.19
N GLY A 11 -18.33 7.02 4.11
CA GLY A 11 -16.91 7.18 3.84
C GLY A 11 -16.25 5.88 3.34
N VAL A 12 -16.52 4.75 4.00
CA VAL A 12 -16.01 3.44 3.57
C VAL A 12 -16.57 3.02 2.21
N LEU A 13 -17.88 3.21 1.98
CA LEU A 13 -18.50 2.88 0.70
C LEU A 13 -17.95 3.75 -0.45
N LEU A 14 -17.81 5.06 -0.21
CA LEU A 14 -17.22 5.97 -1.17
C LEU A 14 -15.75 5.59 -1.45
N GLN A 15 -14.98 5.29 -0.41
CA GLN A 15 -13.59 4.84 -0.54
C GLN A 15 -13.49 3.58 -1.39
N LEU A 16 -14.28 2.54 -1.11
CA LEU A 16 -14.26 1.29 -1.89
C LEU A 16 -14.61 1.52 -3.36
N PHE A 17 -15.62 2.36 -3.63
CA PHE A 17 -16.07 2.63 -5.00
C PHE A 17 -15.05 3.47 -5.80
N VAL A 18 -14.49 4.50 -5.15
CA VAL A 18 -13.46 5.37 -5.74
C VAL A 18 -12.18 4.59 -6.01
N VAL A 19 -11.73 3.77 -5.05
CA VAL A 19 -10.56 2.90 -5.21
C VAL A 19 -10.75 1.94 -6.38
N SER A 20 -11.87 1.23 -6.43
CA SER A 20 -12.19 0.30 -7.53
C SER A 20 -12.21 0.99 -8.91
N ARG A 21 -12.79 2.20 -8.98
CA ARG A 21 -12.85 3.01 -10.21
C ARG A 21 -11.47 3.52 -10.64
N ILE A 22 -10.64 4.00 -9.72
CA ILE A 22 -9.29 4.51 -10.04
C ILE A 22 -8.47 3.44 -10.77
N LEU A 23 -8.61 2.18 -10.36
CA LEU A 23 -7.88 1.07 -10.96
C LEU A 23 -8.31 0.74 -12.38
N LYS A 24 -9.62 0.75 -12.62
CA LYS A 24 -10.18 0.39 -13.92
C LYS A 24 -9.80 1.41 -15.00
N TYR A 25 -9.61 2.68 -14.63
CA TYR A 25 -9.47 3.77 -15.59
C TYR A 25 -8.08 4.45 -15.60
N LEU A 26 -7.32 4.45 -14.50
CA LEU A 26 -6.04 5.18 -14.42
C LEU A 26 -4.78 4.31 -14.58
N GLY A 27 -4.92 2.99 -14.64
CA GLY A 27 -3.80 2.07 -14.94
C GLY A 27 -2.84 1.79 -13.77
N VAL A 28 -1.80 1.00 -14.05
CA VAL A 28 -0.94 0.34 -13.04
C VAL A 28 -0.20 1.33 -12.12
N ARG A 29 0.21 2.49 -12.64
CA ARG A 29 0.92 3.51 -11.84
C ARG A 29 0.05 4.10 -10.74
N PHE A 30 -1.19 4.44 -11.05
CA PHE A 30 -2.12 4.95 -10.04
C PHE A 30 -2.55 3.84 -9.08
N ALA A 31 -2.72 2.62 -9.59
CA ALA A 31 -3.02 1.45 -8.77
C ALA A 31 -2.01 1.21 -7.65
N LEU A 32 -0.72 1.39 -7.93
CA LEU A 32 0.36 1.27 -6.93
C LEU A 32 0.29 2.34 -5.82
N LEU A 33 -0.28 3.50 -6.11
CA LEU A 33 -0.33 4.64 -5.19
C LEU A 33 -1.56 4.65 -4.30
N VAL A 34 -2.60 3.88 -4.63
CA VAL A 34 -3.86 3.87 -3.88
C VAL A 34 -3.62 3.57 -2.40
N LEU A 35 -2.97 2.45 -2.11
CA LEU A 35 -2.73 2.00 -0.74
C LEU A 35 -1.87 2.98 0.07
N PRO A 36 -0.69 3.42 -0.41
CA PRO A 36 0.10 4.36 0.35
C PRO A 36 -0.58 5.72 0.53
N VAL A 37 -1.39 6.20 -0.42
CA VAL A 37 -2.14 7.45 -0.26
C VAL A 37 -3.22 7.31 0.83
N LEU A 38 -3.91 6.17 0.87
CA LEU A 38 -4.87 5.88 1.94
C LEU A 38 -4.17 5.80 3.31
N ALA A 39 -3.03 5.11 3.37
CA ALA A 39 -2.21 5.04 4.57
C ALA A 39 -1.75 6.45 5.02
N LEU A 40 -1.36 7.31 4.08
CA LEU A 40 -0.95 8.69 4.37
C LEU A 40 -2.09 9.49 5.01
N GLY A 41 -3.30 9.38 4.46
CA GLY A 41 -4.49 10.02 5.05
C GLY A 41 -4.81 9.48 6.45
N ALA A 42 -4.73 8.15 6.62
CA ALA A 42 -5.02 7.48 7.87
C ALA A 42 -4.03 7.85 8.99
N TYR A 43 -2.73 7.68 8.76
CA TYR A 43 -1.70 8.04 9.73
C TYR A 43 -1.59 9.56 9.93
N GLY A 44 -1.90 10.35 8.90
CA GLY A 44 -2.04 11.80 8.98
C GLY A 44 -3.08 12.18 10.03
N LEU A 45 -4.30 11.67 9.88
CA LEU A 45 -5.39 11.93 10.84
C LEU A 45 -5.03 11.47 12.26
N LEU A 46 -4.42 10.29 12.41
CA LEU A 46 -3.97 9.73 13.68
C LEU A 46 -2.93 10.58 14.41
N SER A 47 -2.10 11.33 13.67
CA SER A 47 -1.09 12.21 14.25
C SER A 47 -1.71 13.46 14.91
N PHE A 48 -2.87 13.91 14.42
CA PHE A 48 -3.56 15.11 14.94
C PHE A 48 -4.66 14.78 15.96
N VAL A 49 -5.33 13.63 15.84
CA VAL A 49 -6.42 13.22 16.74
C VAL A 49 -6.24 11.73 17.12
N PRO A 50 -5.49 11.43 18.21
CA PRO A 50 -5.21 10.07 18.65
C PRO A 50 -6.42 9.46 19.40
N VAL A 51 -7.56 9.32 18.71
CA VAL A 51 -8.77 8.68 19.25
C VAL A 51 -8.80 7.22 18.81
N LEU A 52 -8.95 6.30 19.76
CA LEU A 52 -9.01 4.84 19.50
C LEU A 52 -10.01 4.45 18.39
N ALA A 53 -11.12 5.18 18.26
CA ALA A 53 -12.07 4.98 17.17
C ALA A 53 -11.45 5.29 15.79
N ALA A 54 -10.68 6.38 15.67
CA ALA A 54 -9.98 6.71 14.42
C ALA A 54 -8.91 5.68 14.06
N VAL A 55 -8.19 5.13 15.05
CA VAL A 55 -7.23 4.01 14.85
C VAL A 55 -7.96 2.80 14.27
N ARG A 56 -9.10 2.44 14.86
CA ARG A 56 -9.90 1.30 14.42
C ARG A 56 -10.39 1.49 12.99
N TRP A 57 -10.91 2.67 12.65
CA TRP A 57 -11.39 2.96 11.29
C TRP A 57 -10.25 3.02 10.27
N ALA A 58 -9.11 3.61 10.61
CA ALA A 58 -7.90 3.58 9.78
C ALA A 58 -7.44 2.15 9.49
N LYS A 59 -7.32 1.32 10.54
CA LYS A 59 -6.98 -0.10 10.42
C LYS A 59 -8.03 -0.87 9.61
N THR A 60 -9.31 -0.56 9.77
CA THR A 60 -10.39 -1.18 8.98
C THR A 60 -10.35 -0.72 7.53
N ALA A 61 -10.04 0.53 7.25
CA ALA A 61 -9.92 1.06 5.88
C ALA A 61 -8.69 0.49 5.16
N GLU A 62 -7.53 0.38 5.84
CA GLU A 62 -6.38 -0.38 5.36
C GLU A 62 -6.79 -1.82 5.06
N ASN A 63 -7.32 -2.55 6.05
CA ASN A 63 -7.69 -3.97 5.89
C ASN A 63 -8.83 -4.21 4.87
N ALA A 64 -9.77 -3.27 4.69
CA ALA A 64 -10.89 -3.42 3.75
C ALA A 64 -10.48 -3.07 2.31
N THR A 65 -9.43 -2.26 2.16
CA THR A 65 -8.82 -2.04 0.84
C THR A 65 -7.85 -3.19 0.49
N ASP A 66 -7.32 -3.88 1.51
CA ASP A 66 -6.26 -4.85 1.36
C ASP A 66 -6.68 -6.32 1.34
N TYR A 67 -6.52 -6.89 0.14
CA TYR A 67 -5.52 -7.93 -0.15
C TYR A 67 -5.65 -8.24 -1.65
N SER A 68 -6.88 -8.21 -2.16
CA SER A 68 -7.20 -8.43 -3.57
C SER A 68 -6.52 -7.40 -4.47
N LEU A 69 -6.56 -6.11 -4.09
CA LEU A 69 -5.96 -5.05 -4.89
C LEU A 69 -4.44 -5.19 -4.98
N GLN A 70 -3.77 -5.24 -3.83
CA GLN A 70 -2.32 -5.33 -3.79
C GLN A 70 -1.82 -6.58 -4.52
N ASN A 71 -2.51 -7.71 -4.34
CA ASN A 71 -2.19 -8.95 -5.04
C ASN A 71 -2.42 -8.84 -6.55
N THR A 72 -3.49 -8.16 -6.98
CA THR A 72 -3.78 -7.92 -8.41
C THR A 72 -2.69 -7.04 -9.04
N VAL A 73 -2.34 -5.91 -8.42
CA VAL A 73 -1.30 -5.01 -8.92
C VAL A 73 0.06 -5.71 -8.95
N ARG A 74 0.39 -6.49 -7.91
CA ARG A 74 1.60 -7.31 -7.87
C ARG A 74 1.64 -8.33 -9.01
N ASN A 75 0.53 -9.00 -9.32
CA ASN A 75 0.45 -9.91 -10.45
C ASN A 75 0.64 -9.19 -11.79
N VAL A 76 0.07 -8.00 -11.94
CA VAL A 76 0.22 -7.17 -13.15
C VAL A 76 1.67 -6.71 -13.33
N LEU A 77 2.37 -6.35 -12.24
CA LEU A 77 3.79 -5.99 -12.27
C LEU A 77 4.69 -7.12 -12.79
N PHE A 78 4.28 -8.38 -12.63
CA PHE A 78 5.02 -9.54 -13.12
C PHE A 78 4.69 -9.92 -14.57
N LEU A 79 3.68 -9.31 -15.21
CA LEU A 79 3.34 -9.62 -16.61
C LEU A 79 4.49 -9.39 -17.60
N PRO A 80 5.26 -8.27 -17.54
CA PRO A 80 6.38 -8.04 -18.44
C PRO A 80 7.69 -8.71 -17.97
N THR A 81 7.65 -9.63 -17.01
CA THR A 81 8.85 -10.28 -16.44
C THR A 81 8.95 -11.74 -16.88
N THR A 82 10.16 -12.28 -16.89
CA THR A 82 10.35 -13.71 -17.18
C THR A 82 9.81 -14.58 -16.03
N ARG A 83 9.53 -15.86 -16.31
CA ARG A 83 9.07 -16.80 -15.27
C ARG A 83 10.11 -16.99 -14.16
N GLU A 84 11.39 -16.98 -14.52
CA GLU A 84 12.50 -17.11 -13.57
C GLU A 84 12.58 -15.89 -12.65
N ASP A 85 12.52 -14.67 -13.21
CA ASP A 85 12.51 -13.43 -12.44
C ASP A 85 11.32 -13.40 -11.48
N LYS A 86 10.13 -13.76 -11.96
CA LYS A 86 8.93 -13.84 -11.13
C LYS A 86 9.09 -14.81 -9.97
N TYR A 87 9.68 -15.99 -10.21
CA TYR A 87 9.88 -17.00 -9.16
C TYR A 87 10.86 -16.50 -8.09
N LYS A 88 12.04 -16.00 -8.52
CA LYS A 88 13.07 -15.44 -7.63
C LYS A 88 12.52 -14.25 -6.84
N ALA A 89 11.84 -13.32 -7.51
CA ALA A 89 11.25 -12.15 -6.87
C ALA A 89 10.17 -12.55 -5.85
N LYS A 90 9.31 -13.51 -6.16
CA LYS A 90 8.30 -13.99 -5.23
C LYS A 90 8.93 -14.60 -3.98
N GLN A 91 9.94 -15.46 -4.14
CA GLN A 91 10.65 -16.07 -3.02
C GLN A 91 11.35 -15.02 -2.15
N ALA A 92 12.01 -14.03 -2.78
CA ALA A 92 12.66 -12.93 -2.07
C ALA A 92 11.64 -12.09 -1.28
N ILE A 93 10.51 -11.72 -1.89
CA ILE A 93 9.48 -10.94 -1.21
C ILE A 93 8.91 -11.73 -0.03
N ASP A 94 8.47 -12.96 -0.27
CA ASP A 94 7.69 -13.72 0.71
C ASP A 94 8.58 -14.26 1.85
N THR A 95 9.85 -14.55 1.60
CA THR A 95 10.77 -15.10 2.62
C THR A 95 11.66 -14.04 3.26
N PHE A 96 12.18 -13.09 2.49
CA PHE A 96 13.11 -12.10 3.01
C PHE A 96 12.37 -10.83 3.41
N PHE A 97 11.71 -10.14 2.47
CA PHE A 97 11.14 -8.81 2.75
C PHE A 97 10.01 -8.85 3.77
N VAL A 98 9.10 -9.83 3.68
CA VAL A 98 8.01 -9.98 4.68
C VAL A 98 8.60 -10.25 6.07
N ARG A 99 9.57 -11.16 6.18
CA ARG A 99 10.18 -11.52 7.47
C ARG A 99 11.03 -10.41 8.05
N SER A 100 11.84 -9.74 7.24
CA SER A 100 12.59 -8.55 7.65
C SER A 100 11.64 -7.43 8.05
N GLY A 101 10.50 -7.26 7.36
CA GLY A 101 9.45 -6.31 7.74
C GLY A 101 8.88 -6.59 9.13
N ASP A 102 8.55 -7.85 9.42
CA ASP A 102 8.05 -8.28 10.74
C ASP A 102 9.09 -7.96 11.84
N LEU A 103 10.36 -8.30 11.59
CA LEU A 103 11.46 -8.04 12.52
C LEU A 103 11.68 -6.53 12.76
N LEU A 104 11.71 -5.73 11.69
CA LEU A 104 11.89 -4.28 11.77
C LEU A 104 10.70 -3.60 12.48
N SER A 105 9.48 -4.07 12.23
CA SER A 105 8.27 -3.60 12.91
C SER A 105 8.34 -3.89 14.42
N ALA A 106 8.68 -5.13 14.80
CA ALA A 106 8.85 -5.51 16.20
C ALA A 106 9.97 -4.70 16.89
N ALA A 107 11.11 -4.55 16.21
CA ALA A 107 12.23 -3.75 16.70
C ALA A 107 11.85 -2.29 16.89
N LEU A 108 11.12 -1.69 15.94
CA LEU A 108 10.64 -0.32 16.03
C LEU A 108 9.72 -0.12 17.23
N VAL A 109 8.79 -1.03 17.46
CA VAL A 109 7.88 -0.98 18.62
C VAL A 109 8.67 -1.13 19.91
N TRP A 110 9.57 -2.12 19.98
CA TRP A 110 10.38 -2.37 21.18
C TRP A 110 11.28 -1.18 21.53
N VAL A 111 12.05 -0.66 20.57
CA VAL A 111 12.91 0.51 20.77
C VAL A 111 12.08 1.75 21.10
N GLY A 112 11.00 1.98 20.34
CA GLY A 112 10.12 3.13 20.53
C GLY A 112 9.49 3.17 21.92
N THR A 113 9.01 2.04 22.42
CA THR A 113 8.40 1.95 23.76
C THR A 113 9.44 1.94 24.89
N THR A 114 10.53 1.19 24.74
CA THR A 114 11.50 0.95 25.82
C THR A 114 12.43 2.14 26.03
N TRP A 115 12.91 2.77 24.95
CA TRP A 115 13.93 3.82 25.04
C TRP A 115 13.36 5.23 24.85
N PHE A 116 12.32 5.37 24.04
CA PHE A 116 11.77 6.68 23.67
C PHE A 116 10.38 6.97 24.27
N ALA A 117 9.80 6.03 25.02
CA ALA A 117 8.45 6.12 25.60
C ALA A 117 7.39 6.59 24.59
N PHE A 118 7.45 6.07 23.35
CA PHE A 118 6.55 6.46 22.27
C PHE A 118 5.09 6.16 22.60
N GLY A 119 4.27 7.21 22.51
CA GLY A 119 2.81 7.09 22.45
C GLY A 119 2.28 6.89 21.03
N PRO A 120 0.96 6.71 20.85
CA PRO A 120 0.32 6.47 19.54
C PRO A 120 0.65 7.52 18.48
N ARG A 121 0.77 8.80 18.87
CA ARG A 121 1.12 9.91 17.97
C ARG A 121 2.52 9.74 17.37
N ASN A 122 3.50 9.32 18.16
CA ASN A 122 4.88 9.16 17.71
C ASN A 122 4.98 8.02 16.69
N PHE A 123 4.31 6.90 16.95
CA PHE A 123 4.21 5.81 15.98
C PHE A 123 3.49 6.22 14.69
N ALA A 124 2.43 7.02 14.78
CA ALA A 124 1.77 7.57 13.60
C ALA A 124 2.72 8.46 12.78
N MET A 125 3.56 9.27 13.42
CA MET A 125 4.57 10.08 12.73
C MET A 125 5.65 9.22 12.05
N VAL A 126 6.14 8.17 12.70
CA VAL A 126 7.09 7.25 12.07
C VAL A 126 6.45 6.55 10.87
N ASN A 127 5.21 6.07 11.01
CA ASN A 127 4.47 5.46 9.92
C ASN A 127 4.24 6.43 8.75
N LEU A 128 3.98 7.71 9.02
CA LEU A 128 3.89 8.73 7.96
C LEU A 128 5.18 8.82 7.15
N VAL A 129 6.35 8.81 7.80
CA VAL A 129 7.65 8.81 7.10
C VAL A 129 7.82 7.55 6.27
N LEU A 130 7.49 6.38 6.82
CA LEU A 130 7.55 5.11 6.09
C LEU A 130 6.60 5.10 4.88
N VAL A 131 5.42 5.68 5.00
CA VAL A 131 4.46 5.81 3.90
C VAL A 131 5.02 6.73 2.81
N VAL A 132 5.68 7.83 3.14
CA VAL A 132 6.34 8.69 2.14
C VAL A 132 7.40 7.91 1.38
N VAL A 133 8.25 7.14 2.08
CA VAL A 133 9.24 6.26 1.44
C VAL A 133 8.55 5.25 0.52
N TRP A 134 7.44 4.65 0.97
CA TRP A 134 6.65 3.73 0.16
C TRP A 134 6.08 4.38 -1.11
N ILE A 135 5.55 5.61 -1.03
CA ILE A 135 5.09 6.38 -2.21
C ILE A 135 6.23 6.56 -3.21
N LEU A 136 7.42 6.97 -2.75
CA LEU A 136 8.58 7.17 -3.62
C LEU A 136 8.99 5.89 -4.33
N ILE A 137 9.01 4.76 -3.62
CA ILE A 137 9.30 3.44 -4.19
C ILE A 137 8.21 3.05 -5.21
N ALA A 138 6.93 3.22 -4.88
CA ALA A 138 5.81 2.93 -5.78
C ALA A 138 5.88 3.76 -7.07
N LEU A 139 6.24 5.04 -6.98
CA LEU A 139 6.48 5.90 -8.13
C LEU A 139 7.68 5.45 -8.97
N ALA A 140 8.74 4.96 -8.34
CA ALA A 140 9.90 4.41 -9.05
C ALA A 140 9.53 3.11 -9.79
N ILE A 141 8.84 2.18 -9.13
CA ILE A 141 8.35 0.92 -9.74
C ILE A 141 7.42 1.22 -10.90
N GLY A 142 6.47 2.15 -10.72
CA GLY A 142 5.53 2.52 -11.77
C GLY A 142 6.20 3.13 -13.01
N ARG A 143 7.28 3.88 -12.83
CA ARG A 143 8.10 4.39 -13.95
C ARG A 143 8.82 3.26 -14.67
N GLU A 144 9.40 2.33 -13.94
CA GLU A 144 10.13 1.20 -14.52
C GLU A 144 9.21 0.21 -15.24
N TYR A 145 8.01 -0.01 -14.70
CA TYR A 145 6.97 -0.80 -15.38
C TYR A 145 6.65 -0.24 -16.75
N LEU A 146 6.36 1.06 -16.86
CA LEU A 146 6.09 1.70 -18.16
C LEU A 146 7.27 1.59 -19.12
N ARG A 147 8.51 1.74 -18.65
CA ARG A 147 9.70 1.56 -19.48
C ARG A 147 9.77 0.15 -20.06
N LYS A 148 9.56 -0.86 -19.23
CA LYS A 148 9.56 -2.27 -19.65
C LYS A 148 8.42 -2.59 -20.61
N THR A 149 7.22 -2.05 -20.38
CA THR A 149 6.07 -2.28 -21.28
C THR A 149 6.18 -1.52 -22.60
N ALA A 150 6.77 -0.31 -22.60
CA ALA A 150 6.99 0.47 -23.81
C ALA A 150 8.14 -0.07 -24.68
N ALA A 151 9.12 -0.77 -24.07
CA ALA A 151 10.23 -1.40 -24.76
C ALA A 151 9.89 -2.74 -25.43
N VAL A 152 8.69 -3.29 -25.20
CA VAL A 152 8.16 -4.44 -25.95
C VAL A 152 7.53 -3.89 -27.23
N PRO A 153 8.16 -4.03 -28.41
CA PRO A 153 7.56 -3.58 -29.66
C PRO A 153 6.32 -4.43 -29.95
N ALA A 154 5.34 -3.85 -30.64
CA ALA A 154 4.09 -4.48 -31.06
C ALA A 154 4.25 -5.64 -32.09
N THR A 155 5.40 -6.32 -32.12
CA THR A 155 5.74 -7.38 -33.07
C THR A 155 5.44 -8.81 -32.56
N ALA A 156 4.91 -8.98 -31.35
CA ALA A 156 4.48 -10.29 -30.84
C ALA A 156 3.02 -10.65 -31.17
N GLY A 157 2.33 -9.83 -31.97
CA GLY A 157 0.93 -10.04 -32.38
C GLY A 157 0.73 -10.52 -33.82
N GLN A 158 1.79 -10.82 -34.57
CA GLN A 158 1.71 -11.31 -35.95
C GLN A 158 2.68 -12.46 -36.23
N VAL A 159 2.64 -13.54 -35.44
CA VAL A 159 2.99 -14.89 -35.94
C VAL A 159 2.48 -15.95 -34.97
N GLY A 160 1.60 -16.84 -35.47
CA GLY A 160 1.22 -18.10 -34.81
C GLY A 160 -0.27 -18.27 -34.63
#